data_AF-A0A564Q355-F1
#
_entry.id   AF-A0A564Q355-F1
#
_cell.length_a   1.000
_cell.length_b   1.000
_cell.length_c   1.000
_cell.angle_alpha   90.00
_cell.angle_beta   90.00
_cell.angle_gamma   90.00
#
_symmetry.space_group_name_H-M   'P 1'
#
loop_
_entity.id
_entity.type
_entity.pdbx_description
1 polymer ?
#
loop_
_entity_poly.entity_id
_entity_poly.type
_entity_poly.pdbx_seq_one_letter_code
_entity_poly.pdbx_strand_id
1 'polypeptide(L)'
;MEDIPTLPTWLSPTQIRIIPVNEGDLDYAEEIYEKIKMSGIRGDIDDRDETLGRKIRDAEMEWIPYIAVIGDREKKNRNLSVTMRKKKEREQINIGDLLRIIKSETEDLPMKRLSLPYRLSMRAKFV
;
A
#
# COMPACT_ATOMS: atom_id res chain seq x y z
N MET A 1 12.61 -7.62 21.76
CA MET A 1 11.77 -7.45 20.55
C MET A 1 12.52 -8.09 19.42
N GLU A 2 11.98 -9.13 18.79
CA GLU A 2 12.55 -9.68 17.56
C GLU A 2 12.46 -8.60 16.47
N ASP A 3 13.60 -8.20 15.93
CA ASP A 3 13.65 -7.25 14.81
C ASP A 3 13.09 -7.92 13.57
N ILE A 4 11.89 -7.50 13.14
CA ILE A 4 11.28 -7.99 11.91
C ILE A 4 12.10 -7.44 10.73
N PRO A 5 12.69 -8.29 9.88
CA PRO A 5 13.47 -7.84 8.73
C PRO A 5 12.64 -6.91 7.84
N THR A 6 13.04 -5.64 7.79
CA THR A 6 12.27 -4.57 7.14
C THR A 6 13.22 -3.54 6.55
N LEU A 7 12.95 -3.11 5.33
CA LEU A 7 13.62 -1.94 4.76
C LEU A 7 13.05 -0.66 5.39
N PRO A 8 13.87 0.38 5.64
CA PRO A 8 13.34 1.70 5.94
C PRO A 8 12.33 2.14 4.88
N THR A 9 11.23 2.78 5.30
CA THR A 9 10.14 3.19 4.41
C THR A 9 10.63 4.03 3.23
N TRP A 10 11.63 4.91 3.42
CA TRP A 10 12.20 5.71 2.35
C TRP A 10 12.96 4.89 1.28
N LEU A 11 13.51 3.73 1.65
CA LEU A 11 14.24 2.83 0.74
C LEU A 11 13.32 1.83 0.02
N SER A 12 12.12 1.58 0.55
CA SER A 12 11.21 0.60 -0.05
C SER A 12 10.75 1.04 -1.45
N PRO A 13 10.93 0.23 -2.52
CA PRO A 13 10.51 0.59 -3.87
C PRO A 13 9.01 0.93 -3.93
N THR A 14 8.19 0.11 -3.28
CA THR A 14 6.78 0.39 -2.99
C THR A 14 6.64 0.61 -1.49
N GLN A 15 6.17 1.79 -1.09
CA GLN A 15 5.99 2.13 0.32
C GLN A 15 4.63 1.65 0.81
N ILE A 16 3.61 1.78 -0.02
CA ILE A 16 2.24 1.37 0.26
C ILE A 16 1.66 0.57 -0.90
N ARG A 17 1.03 -0.57 -0.62
CA ARG A 17 0.23 -1.33 -1.59
C ARG A 17 -1.23 -1.31 -1.20
N ILE A 18 -2.08 -0.88 -2.11
CA ILE A 18 -3.52 -0.91 -1.97
C ILE A 18 -4.04 -2.22 -2.58
N ILE A 19 -4.87 -2.95 -1.85
CA ILE A 19 -5.45 -4.21 -2.29
C ILE A 19 -6.98 -4.08 -2.22
N PRO A 20 -7.67 -3.87 -3.35
CA PRO A 20 -9.12 -3.98 -3.40
C PRO A 20 -9.55 -5.44 -3.16
N VAL A 21 -10.59 -5.64 -2.34
CA VAL A 21 -11.15 -6.97 -2.05
C VAL A 21 -11.82 -7.54 -3.29
N ASN A 22 -12.59 -6.72 -4.03
CA ASN A 22 -13.24 -7.10 -5.27
C ASN A 22 -13.02 -6.05 -6.38
N GLU A 23 -13.38 -6.39 -7.61
CA GLU A 23 -13.30 -5.46 -8.75
C GLU A 23 -14.13 -4.18 -8.54
N GLY A 24 -15.30 -4.29 -7.88
CA GLY A 24 -16.14 -3.12 -7.53
C GLY A 24 -15.52 -2.14 -6.53
N ASP A 25 -14.43 -2.53 -5.85
CA ASP A 25 -13.69 -1.67 -4.94
C ASP A 25 -12.57 -0.87 -5.64
N LEU A 26 -12.33 -1.14 -6.93
CA LEU A 26 -11.22 -0.54 -7.69
C LEU A 26 -11.33 0.99 -7.79
N ASP A 27 -12.53 1.53 -8.01
CA ASP A 27 -12.72 3.00 -8.08
C ASP A 27 -12.30 3.70 -6.78
N TYR A 28 -12.59 3.07 -5.63
CA TYR A 28 -12.15 3.60 -4.34
C TYR A 28 -10.65 3.42 -4.16
N ALA A 29 -10.06 2.33 -4.67
CA ALA A 29 -8.61 2.15 -4.72
C ALA A 29 -7.90 3.28 -5.46
N GLU A 30 -8.44 3.66 -6.62
CA GLU A 30 -7.93 4.76 -7.45
C GLU A 30 -8.04 6.11 -6.73
N GLU A 31 -9.16 6.39 -6.07
CA GLU A 31 -9.32 7.61 -5.27
C GLU A 31 -8.25 7.71 -4.16
N ILE A 32 -7.98 6.60 -3.48
CA ILE A 32 -6.95 6.53 -2.43
C ILE A 32 -5.55 6.66 -3.03
N TYR A 33 -5.29 6.01 -4.17
CA TYR A 33 -4.02 6.10 -4.88
C TYR A 33 -3.69 7.53 -5.30
N GLU A 34 -4.65 8.29 -5.84
CA GLU A 34 -4.39 9.68 -6.23
C GLU A 34 -4.01 10.56 -5.03
N LYS A 35 -4.59 10.33 -3.85
CA LYS A 35 -4.17 11.03 -2.60
C LYS A 35 -2.73 10.68 -2.19
N ILE A 36 -2.34 9.41 -2.35
CA ILE A 36 -0.98 8.93 -2.06
C ILE A 36 0.02 9.56 -3.04
N LYS A 37 -0.30 9.55 -4.32
CA LYS A 37 0.51 10.11 -5.40
C LYS A 37 0.68 11.62 -5.25
N MET A 38 -0.38 12.36 -4.94
CA MET A 38 -0.33 13.80 -4.64
C MET A 38 0.53 14.11 -3.41
N SER A 39 0.68 13.15 -2.50
CA SER A 39 1.53 13.26 -1.32
C SER A 39 3.00 12.93 -1.57
N GLY A 40 3.38 12.55 -2.80
CA GLY A 40 4.76 12.19 -3.17
C GLY A 40 5.19 10.79 -2.72
N ILE A 41 4.26 10.00 -2.19
CA ILE A 41 4.52 8.65 -1.66
C ILE A 41 4.45 7.63 -2.80
N ARG A 42 5.34 6.63 -2.78
CA ARG A 42 5.33 5.54 -3.76
C ARG A 42 4.29 4.50 -3.37
N GLY A 43 3.13 4.57 -4.01
CA GLY A 43 2.06 3.59 -3.87
C GLY A 43 1.82 2.76 -5.14
N ASP A 44 1.28 1.56 -4.98
CA ASP A 44 0.71 0.78 -6.08
C ASP A 44 -0.63 0.11 -5.69
N ILE A 45 -1.37 -0.36 -6.69
CA ILE A 45 -2.66 -1.05 -6.55
C ILE A 45 -2.50 -2.47 -7.07
N ASP A 46 -2.83 -3.46 -6.25
CA ASP A 46 -2.91 -4.86 -6.64
C ASP A 46 -4.29 -5.21 -7.20
N ASP A 47 -4.50 -4.82 -8.45
CA ASP A 47 -5.71 -5.03 -9.25
C ASP A 47 -5.71 -6.38 -10.01
N ARG A 48 -4.78 -7.28 -9.69
CA ARG A 48 -4.69 -8.60 -10.33
C ARG A 48 -5.94 -9.44 -10.01
N ASP A 49 -6.34 -10.31 -10.93
CA ASP A 49 -7.37 -11.32 -10.68
C ASP A 49 -6.76 -12.51 -9.90
N GLU A 50 -6.54 -12.28 -8.60
CA GLU A 50 -5.90 -13.22 -7.67
C GLU A 50 -6.66 -13.20 -6.34
N THR A 51 -6.59 -14.29 -5.57
CA THR A 51 -7.23 -14.32 -4.24
C THR A 51 -6.64 -13.25 -3.31
N LEU A 52 -7.48 -12.64 -2.46
CA LEU A 52 -7.03 -11.65 -1.47
C LEU A 52 -5.85 -12.14 -0.63
N GLY A 53 -5.89 -13.40 -0.19
CA GLY A 53 -4.82 -14.02 0.58
C GLY A 53 -3.51 -14.11 -0.22
N ARG A 54 -3.58 -14.40 -1.52
CA ARG A 54 -2.40 -14.40 -2.40
C ARG A 54 -1.80 -13.00 -2.55
N LYS A 55 -2.64 -11.99 -2.80
CA LYS A 55 -2.20 -10.59 -2.91
C LYS A 55 -1.49 -10.09 -1.64
N ILE A 56 -2.08 -10.38 -0.47
CA ILE A 56 -1.48 -10.02 0.82
C ILE A 56 -0.14 -10.73 1.01
N ARG A 57 -0.08 -12.04 0.75
CA ARG A 57 1.15 -12.82 0.88
C ARG A 57 2.25 -12.30 -0.05
N ASP A 58 1.93 -12.01 -1.31
CA ASP A 58 2.89 -11.44 -2.27
C ASP A 58 3.43 -10.08 -1.76
N ALA A 59 2.55 -9.20 -1.28
CA ALA A 59 2.92 -7.91 -0.71
C ALA A 59 3.82 -8.04 0.53
N GLU A 60 3.56 -9.01 1.40
CA GLU A 60 4.40 -9.32 2.57
C GLU A 60 5.77 -9.87 2.16
N MET A 61 5.84 -10.71 1.13
CA MET A 61 7.08 -11.26 0.57
C MET A 61 7.91 -10.19 -0.14
N GLU A 62 7.26 -9.20 -0.76
CA GLU A 62 7.91 -8.00 -1.33
C GLU A 62 8.33 -6.96 -0.27
N TRP A 63 8.09 -7.25 1.01
CA TRP A 63 8.50 -6.43 2.16
C TRP A 63 7.90 -5.02 2.16
N ILE A 64 6.69 -4.90 1.63
CA ILE A 64 6.00 -3.61 1.54
C ILE A 64 5.70 -3.10 2.97
N PRO A 65 6.12 -1.88 3.34
CA PRO A 65 5.95 -1.34 4.68
C PRO A 65 4.48 -1.25 5.12
N TYR A 66 3.59 -0.83 4.22
CA TYR A 66 2.16 -0.66 4.48
C TYR A 66 1.31 -1.39 3.44
N ILE A 67 0.48 -2.32 3.89
CA ILE A 67 -0.47 -3.03 3.03
C ILE A 67 -1.88 -2.58 3.43
N ALA A 68 -2.54 -1.85 2.54
CA ALA A 68 -3.87 -1.29 2.76
C ALA A 68 -4.92 -2.13 2.03
N VAL A 69 -5.73 -2.88 2.77
CA VAL A 69 -6.87 -3.62 2.20
C VAL A 69 -8.11 -2.74 2.24
N ILE A 70 -8.84 -2.69 1.13
CA ILE A 70 -10.07 -1.91 1.00
C ILE A 70 -11.20 -2.77 0.43
N GLY A 71 -12.35 -2.74 1.08
CA GLY A 71 -13.60 -3.29 0.56
C GLY A 71 -14.77 -2.35 0.86
N ASP A 72 -15.99 -2.84 0.65
CA ASP A 72 -17.23 -2.10 0.90
C ASP A 72 -17.31 -1.45 2.29
N ARG A 73 -16.82 -2.14 3.32
CA ARG A 73 -16.85 -1.63 4.71
C ARG A 73 -15.91 -0.43 4.86
N GLU A 74 -14.70 -0.55 4.36
CA GLU A 74 -13.68 0.50 4.38
C GLU A 74 -14.11 1.71 3.56
N LYS A 75 -14.72 1.48 2.39
CA LYS A 75 -15.33 2.51 1.54
C LYS A 75 -16.42 3.29 2.27
N LYS A 76 -17.37 2.60 2.91
CA LYS A 76 -18.46 3.24 3.70
C LYS A 76 -17.94 4.06 4.86
N ASN A 77 -16.94 3.55 5.57
CA ASN A 77 -16.40 4.21 6.78
C ASN A 77 -15.31 5.23 6.47
N ARG A 78 -14.92 5.41 5.19
CA ARG A 78 -13.80 6.26 4.75
C ARG A 78 -12.48 5.96 5.48
N ASN A 79 -12.30 4.69 5.87
CA ASN A 79 -11.12 4.18 6.55
C ASN A 79 -10.41 3.17 5.67
N LEU A 80 -9.19 2.81 6.05
CA LEU A 80 -8.37 1.78 5.45
C LEU A 80 -8.01 0.75 6.51
N SER A 81 -8.02 -0.51 6.12
CA SER A 81 -7.48 -1.58 6.95
C SER A 81 -6.01 -1.79 6.60
N VAL A 82 -5.10 -1.25 7.40
CA VAL A 82 -3.66 -1.22 7.10
C VAL A 82 -2.90 -2.20 7.98
N THR A 83 -2.14 -3.09 7.37
CA THR A 83 -1.12 -3.90 8.04
C THR A 83 0.22 -3.18 7.97
N MET A 84 0.83 -2.90 9.12
CA MET A 84 2.14 -2.25 9.24
C MET A 84 3.23 -3.29 9.50
N ARG A 85 4.17 -3.45 8.57
CA ARG A 85 5.20 -4.49 8.67
C ARG A 85 6.05 -4.39 9.95
N LYS A 86 6.50 -3.18 10.30
CA LYS A 86 7.36 -2.94 11.47
C LYS A 86 6.70 -3.34 12.79
N LYS A 87 5.38 -3.18 12.91
CA LYS A 87 4.62 -3.49 14.13
C LYS A 87 4.03 -4.90 14.12
N LYS A 88 3.89 -5.53 12.93
CA LYS A 88 3.10 -6.76 12.73
C LYS A 88 1.65 -6.62 13.20
N GLU A 89 1.14 -5.39 13.17
CA GLU A 89 -0.20 -5.03 13.63
C GLU A 89 -1.04 -4.56 12.45
N ARG A 90 -2.35 -4.79 12.58
CA ARG A 90 -3.36 -4.34 11.64
C ARG A 90 -4.25 -3.33 12.34
N GLU A 91 -4.32 -2.13 11.79
CA GLU A 91 -5.08 -1.02 12.35
C GLU A 91 -6.08 -0.49 11.32
N GLN A 92 -7.21 0.05 11.81
CA GLN A 92 -8.09 0.87 10.98
C GLN A 92 -7.65 2.32 11.08
N ILE A 93 -7.26 2.90 9.97
CA ILE A 93 -6.73 4.26 9.91
C ILE A 93 -7.33 5.01 8.72
N ASN A 94 -7.62 6.30 8.87
CA ASN A 94 -8.01 7.10 7.73
C ASN A 94 -6.79 7.39 6.83
N ILE A 95 -7.04 7.69 5.56
CA ILE A 95 -5.96 7.95 4.60
C ILE A 95 -5.08 9.15 5.00
N GLY A 96 -5.66 10.21 5.57
CA GLY A 96 -4.92 11.41 5.96
C GLY A 96 -3.84 11.11 7.01
N ASP A 97 -4.19 10.36 8.04
CA ASP A 97 -3.27 9.99 9.11
C ASP A 97 -2.22 8.98 8.63
N LEU A 98 -2.60 8.04 7.76
CA LEU A 98 -1.62 7.13 7.14
C LEU A 98 -0.57 7.90 6.33
N LEU A 99 -0.98 8.89 5.53
CA LEU A 99 -0.07 9.73 4.76
C LEU A 99 0.87 10.55 5.65
N ARG A 100 0.38 11.05 6.80
CA ARG A 100 1.20 11.76 7.78
C ARG A 100 2.27 10.85 8.39
N ILE A 101 1.89 9.63 8.76
CA ILE A 101 2.83 8.63 9.30
C ILE A 101 3.94 8.37 8.27
N ILE A 102 3.57 8.03 7.03
CA ILE A 102 4.56 7.74 5.97
C ILE A 102 5.45 8.96 5.70
N LYS A 103 4.88 10.17 5.67
CA LYS A 103 5.67 11.40 5.48
C LYS A 103 6.67 11.60 6.60
N SER A 104 6.29 11.43 7.86
CA SER A 104 7.22 11.56 8.99
C SER A 104 8.37 10.56 8.94
N GLU A 105 8.17 9.37 8.34
CA GLU A 105 9.22 8.37 8.15
C GLU A 105 10.12 8.64 6.93
N THR A 106 9.75 9.60 6.07
CA THR A 106 10.41 9.87 4.79
C THR A 106 10.85 11.33 4.65
N GLU A 107 10.60 12.16 5.66
CA GLU A 107 10.95 13.57 5.71
C GLU A 107 12.47 13.75 5.60
N ASP A 108 12.90 14.75 4.83
CA ASP A 108 14.30 15.09 4.55
C ASP A 108 15.14 13.99 3.88
N LEU A 109 14.51 12.92 3.39
CA LEU A 109 15.19 11.81 2.71
C LEU A 109 14.99 11.90 1.19
N PRO A 110 15.95 11.37 0.39
CA PRO A 110 15.82 11.37 -1.06
C PRO A 110 14.57 10.61 -1.50
N MET A 111 13.69 11.28 -2.26
CA MET A 111 12.49 10.67 -2.82
C MET A 111 12.57 10.56 -4.33
N LYS A 112 12.18 9.40 -4.85
CA LYS A 112 11.95 9.16 -6.27
C LYS A 112 10.50 8.74 -6.47
N ARG A 113 9.93 9.07 -7.63
CA ARG A 113 8.62 8.61 -8.06
C ARG A 113 8.66 7.12 -8.40
N LEU A 114 7.50 6.47 -8.38
CA LEU A 114 7.37 5.10 -8.85
C LEU A 114 7.77 5.02 -10.33
N SER A 115 8.71 4.13 -10.66
CA SER A 115 9.19 3.91 -12.02
C SER A 115 8.36 2.90 -12.83
N LEU A 116 7.46 2.19 -12.15
CA LEU A 116 6.59 1.18 -12.72
C LEU A 116 5.15 1.69 -12.80
N PRO A 117 4.31 1.10 -13.67
CA PRO A 117 2.87 1.28 -13.59
C PRO A 117 2.35 1.06 -12.16
N TYR A 118 1.43 1.91 -11.75
CA TYR A 118 0.86 1.86 -10.41
C TYR A 118 -0.14 0.72 -10.26
N ARG A 119 -0.79 0.28 -11.35
CA ARG A 119 -1.54 -0.98 -11.39
C ARG A 119 -0.59 -2.15 -11.62
N LEU A 120 -0.68 -3.18 -10.78
CA LEU A 120 0.13 -4.38 -10.90
C LEU A 120 -0.23 -5.21 -12.14
N SER A 121 -1.49 -5.20 -12.55
CA SER A 121 -1.95 -5.88 -13.78
C SER A 121 -1.23 -5.39 -15.04
N MET A 122 -0.77 -4.13 -15.04
CA MET A 122 -0.07 -3.48 -16.16
C MET A 122 1.45 -3.70 -16.14
N ARG A 123 2.00 -4.32 -15.09
CA ARG A 123 3.43 -4.60 -15.01
C ARG A 123 3.77 -5.85 -15.83
N ALA A 124 4.98 -5.87 -16.40
CA ALA A 124 5.47 -7.04 -17.10
C ALA A 124 5.45 -8.27 -16.16
N LYS A 125 4.84 -9.36 -16.63
CA LYS A 125 4.89 -10.65 -15.96
C LYS A 125 6.01 -11.47 -16.58
N PHE A 126 6.99 -11.82 -15.76
CA PHE A 126 8.01 -12.79 -16.15
C PHE A 126 7.48 -14.16 -15.72
N VAL A 127 6.97 -14.91 -16.69
CA VAL A 127 6.52 -16.30 -16.58
C VAL A 127 7.67 -17.24 -16.93
#